data_AF-A0A4U8YHZ4-F1
#
_entry.id   AF-A0A4U8YHZ4-F1
#
_cell.length_a   1.000
_cell.length_b   1.000
_cell.length_c   1.000
_cell.angle_alpha   90.00
_cell.angle_beta   90.00
_cell.angle_gamma   90.00
#
_symmetry.space_group_name_H-M   'P 1'
#
loop_
_entity.id
_entity.type
_entity.pdbx_description
1 polymer ?
#
loop_
_entity_poly.entity_id
_entity_poly.type
_entity_poly.pdbx_seq_one_letter_code
_entity_poly.pdbx_strand_id
1 'polypeptide(L)'
;MLAVGLQGSPRKGGNNNHTLGLFLNRLKHRGFQTETLPIPQLKFAFCIGCGSCEKSGWCIFEDDYALKIAPLLRRAEVIVMASPVYFYGPSGQLKSAMDRGQMFWSRKYRLKLSDPGKKRRRGYILSSAATHGDDLFTAFVLNSRYFFDAIDATYAGALTFRGAEGKGALAERSDTEKRVYAAADLAAGPLFPPKHHLLFVCKDGAVKSRIAWAVAMSLSPSTTWVSHAGTEPAPQLKARCDAWMERRKTDIRYIPVFALQETLDTFSPSLIVDMDGSLNNNPTITADITWDLPSAPPENDDEAMALIRQVETRVRKLLPTL
;
A
#
# COMPACT_ATOMS: atom_id res chain seq x y z
N MET A 1 -4.52 9.16 -0.33
CA MET A 1 -3.27 8.44 -0.68
C MET A 1 -2.51 8.13 0.59
N LEU A 2 -1.72 7.07 0.60
CA LEU A 2 -0.95 6.56 1.73
C LEU A 2 0.53 6.39 1.35
N ALA A 3 1.40 6.90 2.22
CA ALA A 3 2.83 6.67 2.20
C ALA A 3 3.26 5.87 3.44
N VAL A 4 3.99 4.79 3.24
CA VAL A 4 4.43 3.88 4.31
C VAL A 4 5.95 3.87 4.40
N GLY A 5 6.46 4.15 5.59
CA GLY A 5 7.88 4.03 5.92
C GLY A 5 8.20 2.70 6.59
N LEU A 6 9.02 1.87 5.95
CA LEU A 6 9.64 0.69 6.56
C LEU A 6 10.91 1.13 7.29
N GLN A 7 10.78 1.37 8.59
CA GLN A 7 11.87 1.85 9.43
C GLN A 7 12.71 0.66 9.89
N GLY A 8 13.87 0.46 9.25
CA GLY A 8 14.75 -0.69 9.47
C GLY A 8 15.85 -0.46 10.52
N SER A 9 16.06 0.76 11.01
CA SER A 9 17.11 1.03 12.01
C SER A 9 16.67 0.58 13.41
N PRO A 10 17.41 -0.30 14.10
CA PRO A 10 17.10 -0.66 15.50
C PRO A 10 17.38 0.49 16.48
N ARG A 11 18.19 1.48 16.08
CA ARG A 11 18.49 2.65 16.91
C ARG A 11 17.31 3.61 16.92
N LYS A 12 16.66 3.78 18.08
CA LYS A 12 15.64 4.81 18.32
C LYS A 12 16.24 6.21 18.14
N GLY A 13 15.57 7.06 17.37
CA GLY A 13 16.05 8.42 17.05
C GLY A 13 17.38 8.46 16.29
N GLY A 14 17.70 7.42 15.51
CA GLY A 14 18.90 7.40 14.67
C GLY A 14 18.73 8.15 13.34
N ASN A 15 19.81 8.24 12.56
CA ASN A 15 19.86 8.95 11.28
C ASN A 15 18.75 8.54 10.29
N ASN A 16 18.49 7.23 10.15
CA ASN A 16 17.43 6.72 9.27
C ASN A 16 16.01 6.99 9.80
N ASN A 17 15.84 7.06 11.13
CA ASN A 17 14.56 7.42 11.73
C ASN A 17 14.27 8.91 11.49
N HIS A 18 15.26 9.78 11.70
CA HIS A 18 15.16 11.21 11.44
C HIS A 18 14.85 11.52 9.97
N THR A 19 15.62 10.96 9.03
CA THR A 19 15.40 11.18 7.59
C THR A 19 14.06 10.61 7.11
N LEU A 20 13.61 9.47 7.63
CA LEU A 20 12.26 8.96 7.34
C LEU A 20 11.17 9.90 7.86
N GLY A 21 11.33 10.45 9.07
CA GLY A 21 10.40 11.41 9.65
C GLY A 21 10.24 12.66 8.78
N LEU A 22 11.35 13.25 8.35
CA LEU A 22 11.35 14.38 7.41
C LEU A 22 10.67 14.03 6.08
N PHE A 23 10.99 12.87 5.52
CA PHE A 23 10.45 12.42 4.24
C PHE A 23 8.92 12.26 4.30
N LEU A 24 8.43 11.57 5.33
CA LEU A 24 6.99 11.37 5.52
C LEU A 24 6.31 12.70 5.86
N ASN A 25 6.91 13.56 6.68
CA ASN A 25 6.34 14.88 6.95
C ASN A 25 6.16 15.71 5.66
N ARG A 26 7.13 15.66 4.74
CA ARG A 26 6.99 16.30 3.43
C ARG A 26 5.81 15.74 2.64
N LEU A 27 5.65 14.41 2.59
CA LEU A 27 4.51 13.79 1.92
C LEU A 27 3.18 14.11 2.60
N LYS A 28 3.15 14.25 3.93
CA LYS A 28 1.97 14.68 4.68
C LYS A 28 1.51 16.07 4.26
N HIS A 29 2.45 17.01 4.08
CA HIS A 29 2.14 18.34 3.53
C HIS A 29 1.68 18.29 2.06
N ARG A 30 1.90 17.19 1.35
CA ARG A 30 1.36 16.87 0.03
C ARG A 30 0.09 16.01 0.13
N GLY A 31 -0.66 16.08 1.22
CA GLY A 31 -1.95 15.39 1.36
C GLY A 31 -1.87 13.85 1.41
N PHE A 32 -0.68 13.26 1.55
CA PHE A 32 -0.59 11.85 1.88
C PHE A 32 -0.91 11.63 3.36
N GLN A 33 -1.58 10.53 3.63
CA GLN A 33 -1.44 9.91 4.94
C GLN A 33 -0.12 9.22 5.05
N THR A 34 0.41 9.17 6.26
CA THR A 34 1.75 8.63 6.49
C THR A 34 1.74 7.68 7.66
N GLU A 35 2.32 6.51 7.46
CA GLU A 35 2.47 5.51 8.49
C GLU A 35 3.92 5.04 8.57
N THR A 36 4.43 4.84 9.77
CA THR A 36 5.77 4.29 9.99
C THR A 36 5.66 2.92 10.63
N LEU A 37 6.22 1.91 9.98
CA LEU A 37 6.37 0.57 10.51
C LEU A 37 7.76 0.42 11.13
N PRO A 38 7.89 0.35 12.47
CA PRO A 38 9.16 0.11 13.14
C PRO A 38 9.54 -1.37 13.03
N ILE A 39 10.11 -1.77 11.90
CA ILE A 39 10.35 -3.18 11.56
C ILE A 39 11.08 -3.96 12.68
N PRO A 40 12.13 -3.42 13.35
CA PRO A 40 12.79 -4.12 14.44
C PRO A 40 11.93 -4.39 15.68
N GLN A 41 10.76 -3.76 15.81
CA GLN A 41 9.85 -3.91 16.96
C GLN A 41 8.67 -4.85 16.66
N LEU A 42 8.48 -5.22 15.38
CA LEU A 42 7.40 -6.11 14.96
C LEU A 42 7.81 -7.58 15.16
N LYS A 43 6.83 -8.39 15.56
CA LYS A 43 7.01 -9.83 15.82
C LYS A 43 6.59 -10.63 14.59
N PHE A 44 7.56 -11.00 13.77
CA PHE A 44 7.35 -11.84 12.60
C PHE A 44 8.55 -12.76 12.35
N ALA A 45 8.29 -13.91 11.74
CA ALA A 45 9.33 -14.87 11.38
C ALA A 45 10.00 -14.50 10.05
N PHE A 46 11.27 -14.90 9.87
CA PHE A 46 11.94 -14.80 8.58
C PHE A 46 11.35 -15.81 7.58
N CYS A 47 11.55 -15.56 6.28
CA CYS A 47 11.13 -16.51 5.26
C CYS A 47 11.96 -17.80 5.36
N ILE A 48 11.30 -18.95 5.53
CA ILE A 48 11.94 -20.26 5.63
C ILE A 48 12.01 -21.01 4.29
N GLY A 49 11.62 -20.38 3.18
CA GLY A 49 11.66 -21.00 1.85
C GLY A 49 10.69 -22.19 1.67
N CYS A 50 9.58 -22.25 2.43
CA CYS A 50 8.68 -23.42 2.41
C CYS A 50 7.87 -23.61 1.11
N GLY A 51 7.87 -22.63 0.20
CA GLY A 51 7.18 -22.71 -1.09
C GLY A 51 5.64 -22.69 -1.04
N SER A 52 5.01 -22.63 0.14
CA SER A 52 3.53 -22.64 0.27
C SER A 52 2.87 -21.52 -0.56
N CYS A 53 3.44 -20.32 -0.52
CA CYS A 53 2.93 -19.16 -1.24
C CYS A 53 2.97 -19.29 -2.77
N GLU A 54 3.75 -20.22 -3.33
CA GLU A 54 3.76 -20.47 -4.78
C GLU A 54 2.50 -21.18 -5.26
N LYS A 55 1.90 -22.01 -4.40
CA LYS A 55 0.68 -22.75 -4.71
C LYS A 55 -0.56 -21.99 -4.26
N SER A 56 -0.54 -21.58 -2.99
CA SER A 56 -1.70 -20.95 -2.38
C SER A 56 -1.76 -19.47 -2.78
N GLY A 57 -0.63 -18.76 -2.80
CA GLY A 57 -0.58 -17.29 -2.86
C GLY A 57 -0.53 -16.61 -1.49
N TRP A 58 -0.28 -17.35 -0.42
CA TRP A 58 -0.37 -16.90 0.98
C TRP A 58 0.83 -17.43 1.74
N CYS A 59 1.30 -16.65 2.69
CA CYS A 59 2.27 -17.19 3.63
C CYS A 59 1.58 -17.89 4.80
N ILE A 60 2.22 -18.94 5.30
CA ILE A 60 1.71 -19.78 6.39
C ILE A 60 1.83 -19.11 7.77
N PHE A 61 2.68 -18.08 7.90
CA PHE A 61 2.83 -17.38 9.18
C PHE A 61 1.79 -16.27 9.30
N GLU A 62 0.95 -16.40 10.32
CA GLU A 62 -0.04 -15.42 10.78
C GLU A 62 0.57 -14.53 11.88
N ASP A 63 1.50 -13.65 11.47
CA ASP A 63 2.28 -12.79 12.37
C ASP A 63 2.15 -11.30 12.00
N ASP A 64 2.92 -10.42 12.65
CA ASP A 64 2.84 -8.98 12.37
C ASP A 64 3.14 -8.63 10.90
N TYR A 65 3.85 -9.49 10.15
CA TYR A 65 4.05 -9.25 8.73
C TYR A 65 2.74 -9.45 7.96
N ALA A 66 2.00 -10.53 8.23
CA ALA A 66 0.72 -10.78 7.59
C ALA A 66 -0.37 -9.78 8.02
N LEU A 67 -0.37 -9.37 9.30
CA LEU A 67 -1.40 -8.53 9.89
C LEU A 67 -1.17 -7.02 9.69
N LYS A 68 0.10 -6.57 9.66
CA LYS A 68 0.44 -5.13 9.63
C LYS A 68 1.20 -4.76 8.36
N ILE A 69 2.30 -5.46 8.06
CA ILE A 69 3.20 -5.06 6.96
C ILE A 69 2.51 -5.25 5.59
N ALA A 70 2.00 -6.45 5.31
CA ALA A 70 1.47 -6.80 4.00
C ALA A 70 0.24 -5.95 3.57
N PRO A 71 -0.74 -5.66 4.45
CA PRO A 71 -1.86 -4.80 4.09
C PRO A 71 -1.42 -3.37 3.75
N LEU A 72 -0.46 -2.82 4.51
CA LEU A 72 0.05 -1.48 4.27
C LEU A 72 0.86 -1.38 2.98
N LEU A 73 1.67 -2.40 2.65
CA LEU A 73 2.36 -2.45 1.36
C LEU A 73 1.39 -2.47 0.18
N ARG A 74 0.27 -3.21 0.28
CA ARG A 74 -0.73 -3.27 -0.79
C ARG A 74 -1.54 -1.97 -0.90
N ARG A 75 -1.79 -1.27 0.20
CA ARG A 75 -2.51 0.01 0.20
C ARG A 75 -1.67 1.20 -0.25
N ALA A 76 -0.39 1.22 0.08
CA ALA A 76 0.46 2.39 -0.11
C ALA A 76 0.73 2.69 -1.59
N GLU A 77 0.65 3.96 -1.96
CA GLU A 77 1.17 4.47 -3.23
C GLU A 77 2.66 4.85 -3.13
N VAL A 78 3.17 5.20 -1.95
CA VAL A 78 4.60 5.43 -1.73
C VAL A 78 5.13 4.54 -0.61
N ILE A 79 6.17 3.77 -0.87
CA ILE A 79 6.82 2.88 0.09
C ILE A 79 8.28 3.29 0.22
N VAL A 80 8.69 3.61 1.44
CA VAL A 80 10.03 4.13 1.73
C VAL A 80 10.75 3.14 2.64
N MET A 81 11.87 2.59 2.18
CA MET A 81 12.76 1.78 3.01
C MET A 81 13.81 2.66 3.64
N ALA A 82 13.79 2.84 4.96
CA ALA A 82 14.76 3.63 5.70
C ALA A 82 15.62 2.74 6.60
N SER A 83 16.85 2.45 6.19
CA SER A 83 17.71 1.46 6.87
C SER A 83 19.17 1.86 6.87
N PRO A 84 19.93 1.58 7.95
CA PRO A 84 21.38 1.68 7.90
C PRO A 84 21.93 0.61 6.98
N VAL A 85 23.15 0.83 6.50
CA VAL A 85 23.91 -0.24 5.84
C VAL A 85 24.70 -1.02 6.88
N TYR A 86 24.46 -2.31 6.97
CA TYR A 86 25.26 -3.26 7.74
C TYR A 86 25.83 -4.31 6.78
N PHE A 87 27.16 -4.39 6.69
CA PHE A 87 27.85 -5.27 5.75
C PHE A 87 27.31 -5.13 4.31
N TYR A 88 27.22 -3.90 3.79
CA TYR A 88 26.71 -3.54 2.46
C TYR A 88 25.20 -3.79 2.22
N GLY A 89 24.52 -4.56 3.07
CA GLY A 89 23.09 -4.80 3.01
C GLY A 89 22.27 -3.88 3.94
N PRO A 90 20.92 -3.93 3.83
CA PRO A 90 20.05 -3.35 4.85
C PRO A 90 20.23 -4.06 6.20
N SER A 91 19.64 -3.50 7.26
CA SER A 91 19.53 -4.23 8.52
C SER A 91 18.88 -5.62 8.34
N GLY A 92 19.32 -6.60 9.12
CA GLY A 92 18.80 -7.97 9.05
C GLY A 92 17.29 -8.05 9.27
N GLN A 93 16.74 -7.21 10.15
CA GLN A 93 15.29 -7.14 10.39
C GLN A 93 14.52 -6.67 9.15
N LEU A 94 15.01 -5.62 8.48
CA LEU A 94 14.40 -5.16 7.24
C LEU A 94 14.56 -6.21 6.13
N LYS A 95 15.72 -6.86 6.03
CA LYS A 95 15.95 -7.93 5.06
C LYS A 95 14.99 -9.11 5.27
N SER A 96 14.74 -9.52 6.51
CA SER A 96 13.76 -10.56 6.83
C SER A 96 12.35 -10.17 6.39
N ALA A 97 11.95 -8.90 6.55
CA ALA A 97 10.67 -8.41 6.02
C ALA A 97 10.66 -8.42 4.48
N MET A 98 11.76 -8.02 3.83
CA MET A 98 11.87 -8.08 2.37
C MET A 98 11.74 -9.52 1.84
N ASP A 99 12.35 -10.49 2.50
CA ASP A 99 12.32 -11.90 2.09
C ASP A 99 10.93 -12.53 2.24
N ARG A 100 10.13 -12.07 3.21
CA ARG A 100 8.71 -12.42 3.32
C ARG A 100 7.90 -11.86 2.14
N GLY A 101 8.43 -10.90 1.38
CA GLY A 101 7.90 -10.42 0.11
C GLY A 101 7.81 -11.49 -1.00
N GLN A 102 8.42 -12.67 -0.80
CA GLN A 102 8.30 -13.83 -1.70
C GLN A 102 6.84 -14.21 -2.00
N MET A 103 5.89 -13.95 -1.08
CA MET A 103 4.48 -14.18 -1.34
C MET A 103 3.92 -13.23 -2.42
N PHE A 104 4.35 -11.97 -2.45
CA PHE A 104 3.94 -11.02 -3.49
C PHE A 104 4.56 -11.38 -4.83
N TRP A 105 5.84 -11.77 -4.82
CA TRP A 105 6.51 -12.33 -6.00
C TRP A 105 5.74 -13.54 -6.55
N SER A 106 5.32 -14.46 -5.68
CA SER A 106 4.55 -15.65 -6.09
C SER A 106 3.20 -15.29 -6.69
N ARG A 107 2.47 -14.35 -6.06
CA ARG A 107 1.19 -13.86 -6.58
C ARG A 107 1.35 -13.23 -7.97
N LYS A 108 2.39 -12.42 -8.17
CA LYS A 108 2.69 -11.77 -9.46
C LYS A 108 3.19 -12.75 -10.52
N TYR A 109 4.27 -13.49 -10.24
CA TYR A 109 5.01 -14.24 -11.24
C TYR A 109 4.58 -15.70 -11.38
N ARG A 110 4.13 -16.35 -10.31
CA ARG A 110 3.68 -17.76 -10.34
C ARG A 110 2.19 -17.85 -10.62
N LEU A 111 1.37 -17.12 -9.87
CA LEU A 111 -0.10 -17.15 -9.99
C LEU A 111 -0.65 -16.20 -11.07
N LYS A 112 0.20 -15.32 -11.61
CA LYS A 112 -0.13 -14.35 -12.67
C LYS A 112 -1.28 -13.43 -12.27
N LEU A 113 -1.33 -13.04 -11.01
CA LEU A 113 -2.28 -12.06 -10.49
C LEU A 113 -1.74 -10.64 -10.71
N SER A 114 -2.65 -9.70 -10.95
CA SER A 114 -2.35 -8.30 -11.14
C SER A 114 -2.88 -7.49 -9.97
N ASP A 115 -2.01 -6.75 -9.30
CA ASP A 115 -2.39 -5.78 -8.29
C ASP A 115 -3.06 -4.54 -8.91
N PRO A 116 -4.24 -4.09 -8.43
CA PRO A 116 -4.92 -2.89 -8.93
C PRO A 116 -4.13 -1.59 -8.77
N GLY A 117 -3.29 -1.50 -7.74
CA GLY A 117 -2.47 -0.33 -7.40
C GLY A 117 -1.13 -0.25 -8.15
N LYS A 118 -0.75 -1.26 -8.93
CA LYS A 118 0.58 -1.37 -9.59
C LYS A 118 1.00 -0.16 -10.43
N LYS A 119 0.04 0.57 -11.02
CA LYS A 119 0.31 1.76 -11.85
C LYS A 119 0.71 2.98 -11.02
N ARG A 120 0.41 2.97 -9.72
CA ARG A 120 0.58 4.12 -8.81
C ARG A 120 1.67 3.89 -7.77
N ARG A 121 1.96 2.63 -7.42
CA ARG A 121 2.87 2.31 -6.33
C ARG A 121 4.32 2.63 -6.70
N ARG A 122 5.03 3.33 -5.82
CA ARG A 122 6.40 3.80 -5.98
C ARG A 122 7.24 3.42 -4.75
N GLY A 123 8.47 3.02 -4.99
CA GLY A 123 9.44 2.61 -3.97
C GLY A 123 10.62 3.56 -3.90
N TYR A 124 11.02 3.95 -2.69
CA TYR A 124 12.18 4.83 -2.46
C TYR A 124 13.05 4.32 -1.31
N ILE A 125 14.36 4.62 -1.34
CA ILE A 125 15.31 4.20 -0.31
C ILE A 125 15.90 5.42 0.39
N LEU A 126 15.95 5.39 1.73
CA LEU A 126 16.73 6.27 2.57
C LEU A 126 17.77 5.45 3.31
N SER A 127 19.04 5.82 3.20
CA SER A 127 20.08 5.07 3.88
C SER A 127 21.25 5.95 4.32
N SER A 128 21.88 5.55 5.41
CA SER A 128 23.06 6.22 5.96
C SER A 128 24.11 5.21 6.40
N ALA A 129 25.37 5.56 6.23
CA ALA A 129 26.50 4.76 6.69
C ALA A 129 27.67 5.67 7.12
N ALA A 130 28.52 5.14 8.01
CA ALA A 130 29.69 5.86 8.52
C ALA A 130 30.80 5.96 7.46
N THR A 131 31.04 4.89 6.69
CA THR A 131 32.17 4.80 5.77
C THR A 131 31.90 5.50 4.41
N HIS A 132 32.93 5.53 3.56
CA HIS A 132 32.94 6.31 2.32
C HIS A 132 33.05 5.49 1.03
N GLY A 133 33.23 4.17 1.07
CA GLY A 133 33.54 3.35 -0.11
C GLY A 133 32.45 3.37 -1.19
N ASP A 134 32.83 3.40 -2.46
CA ASP A 134 31.91 3.68 -3.59
C ASP A 134 30.71 2.73 -3.65
N ASP A 135 30.90 1.44 -3.35
CA ASP A 135 29.84 0.43 -3.42
C ASP A 135 28.97 0.29 -2.16
N LEU A 136 29.15 1.17 -1.17
CA LEU A 136 28.56 1.02 0.16
C LEU A 136 27.04 0.75 0.17
N PHE A 137 26.30 1.31 -0.79
CA PHE A 137 24.85 1.16 -0.89
C PHE A 137 24.40 0.24 -2.03
N THR A 138 25.34 -0.27 -2.85
CA THR A 138 25.04 -1.01 -4.09
C THR A 138 24.20 -2.25 -3.80
N ALA A 139 24.62 -3.07 -2.83
CA ALA A 139 23.88 -4.28 -2.47
C ALA A 139 22.48 -3.97 -1.90
N PHE A 140 22.34 -2.95 -1.04
CA PHE A 140 21.03 -2.53 -0.56
C PHE A 140 20.11 -2.09 -1.72
N VAL A 141 20.59 -1.24 -2.63
CA VAL A 141 19.82 -0.78 -3.79
C VAL A 141 19.37 -1.96 -4.66
N LEU A 142 20.24 -2.92 -4.95
CA LEU A 142 19.89 -4.09 -5.76
C LEU A 142 18.81 -4.96 -5.09
N ASN A 143 18.98 -5.27 -3.80
CA ASN A 143 17.98 -6.03 -3.03
C ASN A 143 16.63 -5.32 -3.01
N SER A 144 16.64 -4.00 -2.80
CA SER A 144 15.43 -3.20 -2.74
C SER A 144 14.73 -3.08 -4.08
N ARG A 145 15.46 -2.94 -5.20
CA ARG A 145 14.86 -2.91 -6.54
C ARG A 145 14.09 -4.20 -6.84
N TYR A 146 14.65 -5.35 -6.47
CA TYR A 146 13.97 -6.63 -6.65
C TYR A 146 12.74 -6.77 -5.74
N PHE A 147 12.86 -6.33 -4.48
CA PHE A 147 11.71 -6.29 -3.57
C PHE A 147 10.58 -5.38 -4.09
N PHE A 148 10.92 -4.17 -4.57
CA PHE A 148 9.94 -3.25 -5.13
C PHE A 148 9.22 -3.85 -6.35
N ASP A 149 9.96 -4.53 -7.23
CA ASP A 149 9.33 -5.25 -8.34
C ASP A 149 8.37 -6.34 -7.86
N ALA A 150 8.74 -7.13 -6.85
CA ALA A 150 7.89 -8.18 -6.29
C ALA A 150 6.55 -7.66 -5.76
N ILE A 151 6.52 -6.42 -5.25
CA ILE A 151 5.31 -5.78 -4.71
C ILE A 151 4.63 -4.82 -5.69
N ASP A 152 5.01 -4.85 -6.97
CA ASP A 152 4.50 -3.95 -8.02
C ASP A 152 4.73 -2.46 -7.73
N ALA A 153 5.85 -2.12 -7.08
CA ALA A 153 6.29 -0.75 -6.86
C ALA A 153 7.35 -0.34 -7.89
N THR A 154 7.13 0.79 -8.56
CA THR A 154 8.16 1.39 -9.44
C THR A 154 9.28 1.99 -8.59
N TYR A 155 10.52 1.57 -8.82
CA TYR A 155 11.67 2.14 -8.13
C TYR A 155 11.89 3.60 -8.55
N ALA A 156 11.71 4.53 -7.60
CA ALA A 156 11.77 5.98 -7.82
C ALA A 156 13.12 6.59 -7.45
N GLY A 157 13.99 5.88 -6.72
CA GLY A 157 15.34 6.32 -6.41
C GLY A 157 15.83 5.96 -5.00
N ALA A 158 16.99 6.49 -4.66
CA ALA A 158 17.61 6.38 -3.35
C ALA A 158 18.26 7.69 -2.95
N LEU A 159 18.13 8.07 -1.67
CA LEU A 159 18.94 9.10 -1.05
C LEU A 159 19.84 8.45 0.00
N THR A 160 21.14 8.54 -0.24
CA THR A 160 22.17 7.90 0.59
C THR A 160 23.10 8.93 1.22
N PHE A 161 23.47 8.71 2.48
CA PHE A 161 24.37 9.57 3.23
C PHE A 161 25.63 8.79 3.67
N ARG A 162 26.79 9.23 3.19
CA ARG A 162 28.13 8.78 3.64
C ARG A 162 28.63 9.66 4.77
N GLY A 163 29.56 9.16 5.59
CA GLY A 163 30.14 9.93 6.70
C GLY A 163 29.13 10.24 7.81
N ALA A 164 28.04 9.46 7.94
CA ALA A 164 27.03 9.67 8.97
C ALA A 164 27.46 8.96 10.28
N GLU A 165 28.55 9.45 10.88
CA GLU A 165 29.15 8.88 12.09
C GLU A 165 28.34 9.23 13.35
N GLY A 166 28.04 8.24 14.18
CA GLY A 166 27.26 8.46 15.40
C GLY A 166 25.75 8.62 15.18
N LYS A 167 25.02 8.71 16.29
CA LYS A 167 23.57 8.90 16.30
C LYS A 167 23.26 10.40 16.18
N GLY A 168 22.40 10.78 15.25
CA GLY A 168 21.94 12.17 15.13
C GLY A 168 22.75 13.02 14.15
N ALA A 169 23.85 12.51 13.60
CA ALA A 169 24.70 13.23 12.66
C ALA A 169 23.96 13.86 11.47
N LEU A 170 22.90 13.21 10.97
CA LEU A 170 22.13 13.79 9.87
C LEU A 170 21.21 14.94 10.31
N ALA A 171 20.84 15.04 11.57
CA ALA A 171 20.05 16.17 12.08
C ALA A 171 20.87 17.48 12.16
N GLU A 172 22.19 17.37 12.34
CA GLU A 172 23.10 18.51 12.43
C GLU A 172 23.59 19.01 11.05
N ARG A 173 23.43 18.18 10.01
CA ARG A 173 23.82 18.53 8.64
C ARG A 173 22.81 19.50 8.02
N SER A 174 23.31 20.67 7.64
CA SER A 174 22.50 21.75 7.03
C SER A 174 21.81 21.37 5.72
N ASP A 175 22.33 20.37 4.99
CA ASP A 175 21.79 19.92 3.70
C ASP A 175 20.74 18.80 3.81
N THR A 176 20.57 18.16 4.98
CA THR A 176 19.74 16.97 5.13
C THR A 176 18.29 17.22 4.76
N GLU A 177 17.65 18.25 5.35
CA GLU A 177 16.23 18.51 5.14
C GLU A 177 15.92 18.78 3.67
N LYS A 178 16.68 19.69 3.05
CA LYS A 178 16.52 20.05 1.64
C LYS A 178 16.61 18.82 0.73
N ARG A 179 17.59 17.95 0.98
CA ARG A 179 17.78 16.72 0.18
C ARG A 179 16.68 15.70 0.42
N VAL A 180 16.24 15.52 1.65
CA VAL A 180 15.15 14.60 2.00
C VAL A 180 13.82 15.08 1.41
N TYR A 181 13.53 16.37 1.43
CA TYR A 181 12.31 16.92 0.83
C TYR A 181 12.29 16.77 -0.69
N ALA A 182 13.43 17.01 -1.35
CA ALA A 182 13.56 16.75 -2.79
C ALA A 182 13.36 15.25 -3.12
N ALA A 183 13.89 14.36 -2.30
CA ALA A 183 13.69 12.91 -2.42
C ALA A 183 12.22 12.51 -2.23
N ALA A 184 11.52 13.10 -1.26
CA ALA A 184 10.10 12.86 -1.03
C ALA A 184 9.24 13.33 -2.22
N ASP A 185 9.52 14.51 -2.77
CA ASP A 185 8.82 15.03 -3.94
C ASP A 185 9.06 14.13 -5.18
N LEU A 186 10.29 13.64 -5.38
CA LEU A 186 10.62 12.67 -6.44
C LEU A 186 9.90 11.32 -6.25
N ALA A 187 9.80 10.84 -5.02
CA ALA A 187 9.13 9.60 -4.69
C ALA A 187 7.62 9.69 -4.91
N ALA A 188 6.98 10.81 -4.60
CA ALA A 188 5.58 11.06 -4.94
C ALA A 188 5.38 11.13 -6.46
N GLY A 189 6.31 11.77 -7.19
CA GLY A 189 6.22 11.89 -8.64
C GLY A 189 4.86 12.48 -9.10
N PRO A 190 4.19 11.89 -10.10
CA PRO A 190 2.93 12.43 -10.65
C PRO A 190 1.69 12.08 -9.79
N LEU A 191 1.87 11.47 -8.61
CA LEU A 191 0.74 11.07 -7.76
C LEU A 191 0.01 12.26 -7.14
N PHE A 192 0.66 13.42 -7.05
CA PHE A 192 0.13 14.59 -6.35
C PHE A 192 0.10 15.86 -7.23
N PRO A 193 -0.96 16.70 -7.14
CA PRO A 193 -2.18 16.49 -6.35
C PRO A 193 -3.16 15.49 -6.97
N PRO A 194 -3.87 14.66 -6.16
CA PRO A 194 -4.98 13.89 -6.67
C PRO A 194 -6.07 14.87 -7.13
N LYS A 195 -6.65 14.64 -8.31
CA LYS A 195 -7.71 15.48 -8.85
C LYS A 195 -9.08 15.11 -8.28
N HIS A 196 -9.27 13.82 -8.02
CA HIS A 196 -10.54 13.27 -7.53
C HIS A 196 -10.27 12.22 -6.46
N HIS A 197 -11.12 12.17 -5.45
CA HIS A 197 -11.18 11.09 -4.48
C HIS A 197 -12.56 10.44 -4.53
N LEU A 198 -12.60 9.21 -5.04
CA LEU A 198 -13.79 8.39 -5.18
C LEU A 198 -13.92 7.44 -4.00
N LEU A 199 -15.07 7.41 -3.34
CA LEU A 199 -15.39 6.47 -2.28
C LEU A 199 -16.55 5.57 -2.70
N PHE A 200 -16.30 4.25 -2.77
CA PHE A 200 -17.36 3.26 -2.93
C PHE A 200 -17.84 2.77 -1.57
N VAL A 201 -19.15 2.82 -1.33
CA VAL A 201 -19.77 2.39 -0.07
C VAL A 201 -20.75 1.27 -0.37
N CYS A 202 -20.74 0.23 0.46
CA CYS A 202 -21.81 -0.75 0.50
C CYS A 202 -22.03 -1.18 1.95
N LYS A 203 -23.04 -1.99 2.23
CA LYS A 203 -23.31 -2.41 3.61
C LYS A 203 -22.10 -3.05 4.31
N ASP A 204 -21.58 -4.15 3.74
CA ASP A 204 -20.54 -4.97 4.39
C ASP A 204 -19.09 -4.49 4.20
N GLY A 205 -18.84 -3.60 3.24
CA GLY A 205 -17.50 -3.14 2.85
C GLY A 205 -16.54 -4.21 2.31
N ALA A 206 -16.96 -5.47 2.20
CA ALA A 206 -16.09 -6.63 2.05
C ALA A 206 -16.17 -7.29 0.66
N VAL A 207 -17.25 -7.03 -0.09
CA VAL A 207 -17.45 -7.59 -1.43
C VAL A 207 -17.58 -6.49 -2.48
N LYS A 208 -18.75 -5.85 -2.56
CA LYS A 208 -19.11 -4.90 -3.64
C LYS A 208 -18.12 -3.75 -3.76
N SER A 209 -17.89 -3.04 -2.65
CA SER A 209 -17.02 -1.87 -2.65
C SER A 209 -15.55 -2.21 -2.87
N ARG A 210 -15.07 -3.39 -2.43
CA ARG A 210 -13.73 -3.92 -2.76
C ARG A 210 -13.57 -4.26 -4.25
N ILE A 211 -14.59 -4.88 -4.87
CA ILE A 211 -14.59 -5.14 -6.31
C ILE A 211 -14.56 -3.81 -7.09
N ALA A 212 -15.42 -2.86 -6.73
CA ALA A 212 -15.46 -1.55 -7.37
C ALA A 212 -14.15 -0.80 -7.22
N TRP A 213 -13.55 -0.81 -6.02
CA TRP A 213 -12.21 -0.28 -5.78
C TRP A 213 -11.17 -0.90 -6.70
N ALA A 214 -11.11 -2.24 -6.81
CA ALA A 214 -10.11 -2.93 -7.61
C ALA A 214 -10.26 -2.61 -9.10
N VAL A 215 -11.49 -2.57 -9.61
CA VAL A 215 -11.79 -2.21 -11.00
C VAL A 215 -11.41 -0.75 -11.25
N ALA A 216 -11.87 0.18 -10.39
CA ALA A 216 -11.60 1.59 -10.56
C ALA A 216 -10.11 1.89 -10.50
N MET A 217 -9.38 1.33 -9.52
CA MET A 217 -7.92 1.46 -9.43
C MET A 217 -7.22 0.98 -10.70
N SER A 218 -7.68 -0.11 -11.32
CA SER A 218 -7.07 -0.66 -12.53
C SER A 218 -7.29 0.22 -13.77
N LEU A 219 -8.42 0.93 -13.83
CA LEU A 219 -8.87 1.68 -14.99
C LEU A 219 -8.59 3.19 -14.93
N SER A 220 -8.62 3.79 -13.73
CA SER A 220 -8.49 5.23 -13.56
C SER A 220 -7.03 5.70 -13.70
N PRO A 221 -6.79 6.98 -14.03
CA PRO A 221 -5.44 7.55 -14.04
C PRO A 221 -4.86 7.59 -12.63
N SER A 222 -3.53 7.74 -12.53
CA SER A 222 -2.84 7.80 -11.23
C SER A 222 -3.30 8.98 -10.35
N THR A 223 -3.90 10.00 -10.96
CA THR A 223 -4.43 11.19 -10.30
C THR A 223 -5.83 11.01 -9.70
N THR A 224 -6.51 9.89 -9.98
CA THR A 224 -7.77 9.52 -9.31
C THR A 224 -7.45 8.57 -8.18
N TRP A 225 -7.77 8.99 -6.97
CA TRP A 225 -7.62 8.18 -5.79
C TRP A 225 -8.95 7.50 -5.45
N VAL A 226 -8.89 6.23 -5.07
CA VAL A 226 -10.09 5.39 -4.87
C VAL A 226 -10.01 4.73 -3.50
N SER A 227 -11.08 4.88 -2.72
CA SER A 227 -11.30 4.20 -1.45
C SER A 227 -12.56 3.34 -1.51
N HIS A 228 -12.70 2.45 -0.52
CA HIS A 228 -13.93 1.72 -0.29
C HIS A 228 -14.22 1.63 1.21
N ALA A 229 -15.49 1.49 1.58
CA ALA A 229 -15.90 1.32 2.96
C ALA A 229 -17.19 0.51 3.10
N GLY A 230 -17.45 0.08 4.34
CA GLY A 230 -18.69 -0.52 4.81
C GLY A 230 -19.42 0.37 5.82
N THR A 231 -20.75 0.47 5.73
CA THR A 231 -21.56 1.09 6.80
C THR A 231 -21.64 0.18 8.03
N GLU A 232 -21.70 -1.13 7.80
CA GLU A 232 -21.62 -2.20 8.79
C GLU A 232 -20.46 -3.14 8.38
N PRO A 233 -19.19 -2.72 8.58
CA PRO A 233 -18.03 -3.41 8.02
C PRO A 233 -17.93 -4.85 8.57
N ALA A 234 -17.75 -5.81 7.66
CA ALA A 234 -17.59 -7.21 8.05
C ALA A 234 -16.32 -7.40 8.92
N PRO A 235 -16.38 -8.25 9.96
CA PRO A 235 -15.26 -8.44 10.90
C PRO A 235 -14.04 -9.11 10.28
N GLN A 236 -14.22 -9.80 9.14
CA GLN A 236 -13.16 -10.50 8.44
C GLN A 236 -13.30 -10.39 6.91
N LEU A 237 -12.18 -10.55 6.22
CA LEU A 237 -12.15 -10.67 4.77
C LEU A 237 -12.92 -11.91 4.33
N LYS A 238 -13.80 -11.76 3.33
CA LYS A 238 -14.51 -12.89 2.72
C LYS A 238 -13.58 -13.57 1.71
N ALA A 239 -12.95 -14.68 2.11
CA ALA A 239 -12.03 -15.45 1.26
C ALA A 239 -12.63 -15.82 -0.12
N ARG A 240 -13.95 -16.00 -0.21
CA ARG A 240 -14.65 -16.23 -1.48
C ARG A 240 -14.53 -15.04 -2.45
N CYS A 241 -14.59 -13.80 -1.95
CA CYS A 241 -14.40 -12.60 -2.78
C CYS A 241 -13.01 -12.55 -3.40
N ASP A 242 -11.98 -12.86 -2.60
CA ASP A 242 -10.61 -12.93 -3.09
C ASP A 242 -10.48 -14.00 -4.19
N ALA A 243 -11.04 -15.19 -3.98
CA ALA A 243 -11.03 -16.27 -4.98
C ALA A 243 -11.73 -15.88 -6.29
N TRP A 244 -12.85 -15.17 -6.23
CA TRP A 244 -13.55 -14.67 -7.44
C TRP A 244 -12.69 -13.67 -8.21
N MET A 245 -12.01 -12.76 -7.51
CA MET A 245 -11.13 -11.78 -8.14
C MET A 245 -9.84 -12.42 -8.69
N GLU A 246 -9.32 -13.46 -8.03
CA GLU A 246 -8.17 -14.23 -8.52
C GLU A 246 -8.49 -14.97 -9.83
N ARG A 247 -9.73 -15.48 -10.01
CA ARG A 247 -10.19 -16.03 -11.31
C ARG A 247 -10.18 -14.99 -12.42
N ARG A 248 -10.39 -13.71 -12.07
CA ARG A 248 -10.25 -12.54 -12.96
C ARG A 248 -8.81 -12.01 -13.06
N LYS A 249 -7.84 -12.70 -12.47
CA LYS A 249 -6.42 -12.33 -12.39
C LYS A 249 -6.17 -11.00 -11.65
N THR A 250 -7.03 -10.66 -10.68
CA THR A 250 -6.92 -9.45 -9.88
C THR A 250 -6.61 -9.79 -8.43
N ASP A 251 -5.55 -9.18 -7.88
CA ASP A 251 -5.13 -9.40 -6.50
C ASP A 251 -5.74 -8.37 -5.54
N ILE A 252 -6.65 -8.81 -4.66
CA ILE A 252 -7.23 -7.97 -3.60
C ILE A 252 -6.95 -8.49 -2.17
N ARG A 253 -6.10 -9.52 -2.03
CA ARG A 253 -6.05 -10.37 -0.83
C ARG A 253 -5.66 -9.66 0.47
N TYR A 254 -4.80 -8.65 0.39
CA TYR A 254 -4.35 -7.90 1.58
C TYR A 254 -4.98 -6.50 1.67
N ILE A 255 -6.07 -6.27 0.96
CA ILE A 255 -6.83 -5.03 1.08
C ILE A 255 -7.89 -5.24 2.18
N PRO A 256 -7.76 -4.57 3.34
CA PRO A 256 -8.64 -4.78 4.48
C PRO A 256 -10.03 -4.19 4.22
N VAL A 257 -10.97 -4.45 5.13
CA VAL A 257 -12.29 -3.81 5.14
C VAL A 257 -12.20 -2.56 6.02
N PHE A 258 -12.76 -1.44 5.56
CA PHE A 258 -12.77 -0.18 6.30
C PHE A 258 -14.18 0.17 6.76
N ALA A 259 -14.28 0.73 7.96
CA ALA A 259 -15.50 1.40 8.38
C ALA A 259 -15.67 2.71 7.61
N LEU A 260 -16.93 3.06 7.30
CA LEU A 260 -17.26 4.31 6.64
C LEU A 260 -16.78 5.52 7.43
N GLN A 261 -17.08 5.56 8.73
CA GLN A 261 -16.70 6.70 9.57
C GLN A 261 -15.18 6.87 9.64
N GLU A 262 -14.45 5.77 9.86
CA GLU A 262 -12.97 5.80 9.85
C GLU A 262 -12.43 6.34 8.52
N THR A 263 -13.03 5.96 7.39
CA THR A 263 -12.62 6.45 6.07
C THR A 263 -12.87 7.95 5.90
N LEU A 264 -13.98 8.46 6.44
CA LEU A 264 -14.37 9.88 6.32
C LEU A 264 -13.64 10.79 7.31
N ASP A 265 -13.31 10.30 8.51
CA ASP A 265 -12.45 11.01 9.47
C ASP A 265 -11.04 11.22 8.91
N THR A 266 -10.65 10.29 8.03
CA THR A 266 -9.34 10.14 7.45
C THR A 266 -9.23 10.93 6.13
N PHE A 267 -10.32 11.07 5.40
CA PHE A 267 -10.34 11.60 4.04
C PHE A 267 -11.64 12.28 3.66
N SER A 268 -11.56 13.31 2.81
CA SER A 268 -12.72 14.00 2.26
C SER A 268 -12.93 13.59 0.79
N PRO A 269 -13.77 12.59 0.51
CA PRO A 269 -14.07 12.19 -0.87
C PRO A 269 -14.75 13.32 -1.62
N SER A 270 -14.38 13.48 -2.89
CA SER A 270 -15.05 14.39 -3.82
C SER A 270 -16.28 13.75 -4.46
N LEU A 271 -16.41 12.43 -4.38
CA LEU A 271 -17.57 11.69 -4.86
C LEU A 271 -17.77 10.41 -4.03
N ILE A 272 -18.98 10.23 -3.49
CA ILE A 272 -19.43 9.06 -2.75
C ILE A 272 -20.44 8.29 -3.60
N VAL A 273 -20.15 7.02 -3.87
CA VAL A 273 -21.03 6.09 -4.56
C VAL A 273 -21.58 5.09 -3.56
N ASP A 274 -22.87 5.20 -3.24
CA ASP A 274 -23.58 4.15 -2.51
C ASP A 274 -23.98 3.04 -3.47
N MET A 275 -23.44 1.85 -3.27
CA MET A 275 -23.55 0.77 -4.23
C MET A 275 -24.84 -0.04 -4.09
N ASP A 276 -25.46 -0.05 -2.90
CA ASP A 276 -26.56 -0.94 -2.54
C ASP A 276 -27.65 -0.27 -1.68
N GLY A 277 -27.68 1.06 -1.66
CA GLY A 277 -28.66 1.83 -0.88
C GLY A 277 -28.40 1.86 0.63
N SER A 278 -27.21 1.43 1.07
CA SER A 278 -26.81 1.39 2.47
C SER A 278 -26.77 2.75 3.16
N LEU A 279 -26.71 3.85 2.39
CA LEU A 279 -26.73 5.22 2.88
C LEU A 279 -28.11 5.88 2.85
N ASN A 280 -29.14 5.24 2.29
CA ASN A 280 -30.48 5.86 2.15
C ASN A 280 -31.08 6.33 3.48
N ASN A 281 -30.75 5.66 4.59
CA ASN A 281 -31.21 6.01 5.94
C ASN A 281 -30.09 6.57 6.83
N ASN A 282 -28.94 6.94 6.26
CA ASN A 282 -27.83 7.48 7.02
C ASN A 282 -28.10 8.97 7.35
N PRO A 283 -28.15 9.37 8.63
CA PRO A 283 -28.55 10.72 9.02
C PRO A 283 -27.45 11.77 8.79
N THR A 284 -26.20 11.37 8.58
CA THR A 284 -25.04 12.26 8.55
C THR A 284 -24.31 12.28 7.21
N ILE A 285 -24.46 11.25 6.38
CA ILE A 285 -23.69 11.07 5.16
C ILE A 285 -24.65 10.78 4.00
N THR A 286 -24.62 11.63 2.97
CA THR A 286 -25.38 11.43 1.74
C THR A 286 -24.46 10.97 0.61
N ALA A 287 -24.97 10.08 -0.23
CA ALA A 287 -24.27 9.68 -1.45
C ALA A 287 -24.52 10.69 -2.57
N ASP A 288 -23.52 10.91 -3.41
CA ASP A 288 -23.67 11.69 -4.65
C ASP A 288 -24.31 10.85 -5.76
N ILE A 289 -24.03 9.55 -5.76
CA ILE A 289 -24.59 8.58 -6.71
C ILE A 289 -25.03 7.35 -5.92
N THR A 290 -26.25 6.89 -6.18
CA THR A 290 -26.75 5.60 -5.68
C THR A 290 -26.91 4.63 -6.83
N TRP A 291 -26.33 3.44 -6.67
CA TRP A 291 -26.54 2.30 -7.55
C TRP A 291 -27.52 1.32 -6.93
N ASP A 292 -28.19 0.57 -7.79
CA ASP A 292 -29.06 -0.53 -7.41
C ASP A 292 -28.31 -1.85 -7.65
N LEU A 293 -27.39 -2.20 -6.74
CA LEU A 293 -26.84 -3.57 -6.66
C LEU A 293 -27.56 -4.34 -5.55
N PRO A 294 -27.69 -5.68 -5.69
CA PRO A 294 -28.27 -6.51 -4.65
C PRO A 294 -27.60 -6.25 -3.29
N SER A 295 -28.40 -6.10 -2.23
CA SER A 295 -27.91 -5.86 -0.87
C SER A 295 -27.19 -7.09 -0.30
N ALA A 296 -27.70 -8.29 -0.58
CA ALA A 296 -27.07 -9.55 -0.21
C ALA A 296 -25.78 -9.81 -1.00
N PRO A 297 -24.75 -10.43 -0.39
CA PRO A 297 -23.58 -10.89 -1.12
C PRO A 297 -23.91 -12.09 -2.02
N PRO A 298 -23.16 -12.33 -3.11
CA PRO A 298 -23.35 -13.51 -3.96
C PRO A 298 -23.22 -14.83 -3.18
N GLU A 299 -24.10 -15.79 -3.45
CA GLU A 299 -24.10 -17.10 -2.81
C GLU A 299 -23.31 -18.14 -3.59
N ASN A 300 -23.17 -17.96 -4.91
CA ASN A 300 -22.47 -18.84 -5.83
C ASN A 300 -21.58 -18.07 -6.82
N ASP A 301 -20.85 -18.81 -7.64
CA ASP A 301 -19.86 -18.23 -8.55
C ASP A 301 -20.50 -17.49 -9.73
N ASP A 302 -21.68 -17.91 -10.20
CA ASP A 302 -22.38 -17.27 -11.31
C ASP A 302 -22.92 -15.90 -10.90
N GLU A 303 -23.54 -15.80 -9.73
CA GLU A 303 -23.95 -14.54 -9.13
C GLU A 303 -22.76 -13.60 -8.91
N ALA A 304 -21.62 -14.13 -8.45
CA ALA A 304 -20.42 -13.34 -8.26
C ALA A 304 -19.87 -12.77 -9.58
N MET A 305 -19.84 -13.58 -10.63
CA MET A 305 -19.42 -13.12 -11.96
C MET A 305 -20.41 -12.10 -12.55
N ALA A 306 -21.71 -12.28 -12.34
CA ALA A 306 -22.72 -11.31 -12.73
C ALA A 306 -22.53 -9.98 -11.99
N LEU A 307 -22.30 -10.02 -10.67
CA LEU A 307 -22.02 -8.84 -9.86
C LEU A 307 -20.76 -8.10 -10.36
N ILE A 308 -19.66 -8.82 -10.60
CA ILE A 308 -18.41 -8.23 -11.10
C ILE A 308 -18.65 -7.53 -12.44
N ARG A 309 -19.39 -8.14 -13.38
CA ARG A 309 -19.72 -7.51 -14.68
C ARG A 309 -20.55 -6.24 -14.52
N GLN A 310 -21.52 -6.25 -13.61
CA GLN A 310 -22.34 -5.06 -13.31
C GLN A 310 -21.48 -3.93 -12.74
N VAL A 311 -20.63 -4.23 -11.75
CA VAL A 311 -19.70 -3.25 -11.16
C VAL A 311 -18.74 -2.72 -12.21
N GLU A 312 -18.14 -3.59 -13.04
CA GLU A 312 -17.24 -3.18 -14.13
C GLU A 312 -17.92 -2.22 -15.10
N THR A 313 -19.15 -2.52 -15.51
CA THR A 313 -19.92 -1.69 -16.42
C THR A 313 -20.19 -0.31 -15.81
N ARG A 314 -20.58 -0.26 -14.54
CA ARG A 314 -20.91 1.00 -13.84
C ARG A 314 -19.67 1.84 -13.57
N VAL A 315 -18.55 1.23 -13.14
CA VAL A 315 -17.27 1.93 -12.97
C VAL A 315 -16.75 2.50 -14.29
N ARG A 316 -16.85 1.75 -15.40
CA ARG A 316 -16.42 2.23 -16.72
C ARG A 316 -17.23 3.42 -17.23
N LYS A 317 -18.51 3.50 -16.87
CA LYS A 317 -19.37 4.66 -17.17
C LYS A 317 -19.08 5.86 -16.26
N LEU A 318 -18.71 5.60 -15.01
CA LEU A 318 -18.43 6.63 -14.02
C LEU A 318 -17.10 7.34 -14.26
N LEU A 319 -16.01 6.61 -14.50
CA LEU A 319 -14.67 7.21 -14.55
C LEU A 319 -14.50 8.36 -15.56
N PRO A 320 -15.10 8.33 -16.76
CA PRO A 320 -15.01 9.45 -17.71
C PRO A 320 -15.74 10.73 -17.27
N THR A 321 -16.58 10.69 -16.24
CA THR A 321 -17.33 11.86 -15.74
C THR A 321 -16.59 12.62 -14.63
N LEU A 322 -15.43 12.12 -14.21
CA LEU A 322 -14.54 12.73 -13.21
C LEU A 322 -13.54 13.65 -13.91
#